data_AF-A0A932GSD3-F1
#
_entry.id   AF-A0A932GSD3-F1
#
_cell.length_a   1.000
_cell.length_b   1.000
_cell.length_c   1.000
_cell.angle_alpha   90.00
_cell.angle_beta   90.00
_cell.angle_gamma   90.00
#
_symmetry.space_group_name_H-M   'P 1'
#
loop_
_entity.id
_entity.type
_entity.pdbx_description
1 polymer ?
#
loop_
_entity_poly.entity_id
_entity_poly.type
_entity_poly.pdbx_seq_one_letter_code
_entity_poly.pdbx_strand_id
1 'polypeptide(L)'
;MNVKSLRIPEDIEKAIEYVAKVEKIEKSQSLRKLTRIGFECYVAKSYEAGKLTLWEAGKLLKLPLSGTLDLLAEMGVKGNIRSSEVLESLRTIP
;
A
#
# COMPACT_ATOMS: atom_id res chain seq x y z
N MET A 1 -12.51 17.42 -7.01
CA MET A 1 -11.20 16.83 -7.39
C MET A 1 -10.17 17.93 -7.35
N ASN A 2 -8.98 17.72 -6.77
CA ASN A 2 -7.92 18.73 -6.74
C ASN A 2 -6.94 18.45 -7.90
N VAL A 3 -6.57 19.46 -8.68
CA VAL A 3 -5.67 19.34 -9.83
C VAL A 3 -4.29 19.85 -9.41
N LYS A 4 -3.28 18.99 -9.48
CA LYS A 4 -1.88 19.36 -9.26
C LYS A 4 -1.09 19.15 -10.56
N SER A 5 -0.32 20.16 -10.95
CA SER A 5 0.66 20.05 -12.03
C SER A 5 2.00 19.61 -11.45
N LEU A 6 2.59 18.54 -11.98
CA LEU A 6 3.84 17.94 -11.54
C LEU A 6 4.71 17.67 -12.76
N ARG A 7 6.02 17.93 -12.65
CA ARG A 7 6.99 17.48 -13.64
C ARG A 7 7.34 16.04 -13.35
N ILE A 8 7.24 15.20 -14.37
CA ILE A 8 7.46 13.77 -14.27
C ILE A 8 8.71 13.42 -15.11
N PRO A 9 9.67 12.69 -14.53
CA PRO A 9 10.80 12.13 -15.27
C PRO A 9 10.37 11.20 -16.42
N GLU A 10 11.21 11.06 -17.44
CA GLU A 10 10.89 10.29 -18.65
C GLU A 10 10.67 8.79 -18.38
N ASP A 11 11.38 8.22 -17.41
CA ASP A 11 11.23 6.83 -16.97
C ASP A 11 9.84 6.57 -16.35
N ILE A 12 9.33 7.51 -15.55
CA ILE A 12 7.99 7.39 -14.97
C ILE A 12 6.92 7.58 -16.06
N GLU A 13 7.12 8.51 -17.00
CA GLU A 13 6.19 8.67 -18.14
C GLU A 13 6.07 7.37 -18.95
N LYS A 14 7.19 6.66 -19.20
CA LYS A 14 7.19 5.35 -19.86
C LYS A 14 6.40 4.30 -19.07
N ALA A 15 6.51 4.29 -17.75
CA ALA A 15 5.73 3.38 -16.90
C ALA A 15 4.22 3.67 -16.98
N ILE A 16 3.83 4.96 -16.97
CA ILE A 16 2.43 5.38 -17.13
C ILE A 16 1.89 4.95 -18.49
N GLU A 17 2.66 5.17 -19.56
CA GLU A 17 2.29 4.75 -20.92
C GLU A 17 2.10 3.25 -21.05
N TYR A 18 2.98 2.47 -20.43
CA TYR A 18 2.87 1.01 -20.44
C TYR A 18 1.56 0.55 -19.81
N VAL A 19 1.24 1.04 -18.60
CA VAL A 19 -0.01 0.68 -17.91
C VAL A 19 -1.24 1.15 -18.70
N ALA A 20 -1.21 2.36 -19.24
CA ALA A 20 -2.27 2.90 -20.07
C ALA A 20 -2.56 2.00 -21.29
N LYS A 21 -1.51 1.48 -21.94
CA LYS A 21 -1.64 0.58 -23.09
C LYS A 21 -2.16 -0.79 -22.70
N VAL A 22 -1.61 -1.39 -21.63
CA VAL A 22 -1.98 -2.74 -21.18
C VAL A 22 -3.44 -2.77 -20.71
N GLU A 23 -3.86 -1.77 -19.94
CA GLU A 23 -5.20 -1.71 -19.36
C GLU A 23 -6.22 -0.99 -20.25
N LYS A 24 -5.76 -0.38 -21.36
CA LYS A 24 -6.57 0.42 -22.29
C LYS A 24 -7.32 1.56 -21.59
N ILE A 25 -6.64 2.24 -20.67
CA ILE A 25 -7.16 3.38 -19.92
C ILE A 25 -6.33 4.64 -20.20
N GLU A 26 -6.85 5.80 -19.84
CA GLU A 26 -6.11 7.06 -20.01
C GLU A 26 -4.85 7.13 -19.14
N LYS A 27 -3.85 7.91 -19.59
CA LYS A 27 -2.64 8.22 -18.80
C LYS A 27 -2.97 8.79 -17.42
N SER A 28 -3.98 9.65 -17.33
CA SER A 28 -4.43 10.26 -16.08
C SER A 28 -4.99 9.23 -15.08
N GLN A 29 -5.65 8.18 -15.58
CA GLN A 29 -6.18 7.09 -14.78
C GLN A 29 -5.05 6.14 -14.37
N SER A 30 -4.17 5.83 -15.31
CA SER A 30 -2.97 5.00 -15.09
C SER A 30 -2.06 5.60 -14.01
N LEU A 31 -1.77 6.89 -14.07
CA LEU A 31 -0.98 7.60 -13.07
C LEU A 31 -1.62 7.51 -11.68
N ARG A 32 -2.93 7.72 -11.58
CA ARG A 32 -3.66 7.59 -10.29
C ARG A 32 -3.58 6.17 -9.75
N LYS A 33 -3.74 5.17 -10.62
CA LYS A 33 -3.63 3.75 -10.25
C LYS A 33 -2.24 3.41 -9.74
N LEU A 34 -1.20 3.77 -10.51
CA LEU A 34 0.19 3.57 -10.12
C LEU A 34 0.54 4.28 -8.81
N THR A 35 0.02 5.49 -8.59
CA THR A 35 0.22 6.23 -7.34
C THR A 35 -0.41 5.48 -6.16
N ARG A 36 -1.60 4.90 -6.35
CA ARG A 36 -2.29 4.14 -5.31
C ARG A 36 -1.52 2.87 -4.95
N ILE A 37 -1.14 2.08 -5.96
CA ILE A 37 -0.35 0.85 -5.77
C ILE A 37 1.02 1.17 -5.15
N GLY A 38 1.68 2.24 -5.62
CA GLY A 38 2.95 2.69 -5.08
C GLY A 38 2.86 3.08 -3.61
N PHE A 39 1.77 3.76 -3.21
CA PHE A 39 1.53 4.10 -1.81
C PHE A 39 1.27 2.85 -0.96
N GLU A 40 0.47 1.90 -1.45
CA GLU A 40 0.23 0.62 -0.78
C GLU A 40 1.53 -0.16 -0.56
N CYS A 41 2.36 -0.27 -1.59
CA CYS A 41 3.68 -0.91 -1.51
C CYS A 41 4.63 -0.17 -0.54
N TYR A 42 4.60 1.17 -0.52
CA TYR A 42 5.40 1.97 0.40
C TYR A 42 5.01 1.71 1.87
N VAL A 43 3.71 1.69 2.16
CA VAL A 43 3.21 1.37 3.50
C VAL A 43 3.61 -0.06 3.88
N ALA A 44 3.47 -1.01 2.96
CA ALA A 44 3.83 -2.40 3.19
C ALA A 44 5.30 -2.58 3.54
N LYS A 45 6.21 -1.99 2.77
CA LYS A 45 7.65 -2.02 3.04
C LYS A 45 8.00 -1.30 4.33
N SER A 46 7.29 -0.23 4.67
CA SER A 46 7.51 0.51 5.92
C SER A 46 7.07 -0.31 7.14
N TYR A 47 5.97 -1.06 7.01
CA TYR A 47 5.52 -2.02 8.02
C TYR A 47 6.50 -3.18 8.16
N GLU A 48 6.97 -3.76 7.06
CA GLU A 48 7.99 -4.82 7.06
C GLU A 48 9.28 -4.38 7.75
N ALA A 49 9.73 -3.16 7.48
CA ALA A 49 10.91 -2.57 8.11
C ALA A 49 10.70 -2.17 9.58
N GLY A 50 9.51 -2.40 10.15
CA GLY A 50 9.14 -2.05 11.51
C GLY A 50 9.04 -0.54 11.78
N LYS A 51 8.94 0.28 10.74
CA LYS A 51 8.75 1.74 10.84
C LYS A 51 7.30 2.13 11.10
N LEU A 52 6.37 1.21 10.81
CA LEU A 52 4.94 1.38 11.05
C LEU A 52 4.43 0.17 11.83
N THR A 53 3.50 0.42 12.75
CA THR A 53 2.63 -0.60 13.33
C THR A 53 1.52 -0.97 12.35
N LEU A 54 0.86 -2.11 12.58
CA LEU A 54 -0.30 -2.53 11.78
C LEU A 54 -1.43 -1.49 11.83
N TRP A 55 -1.63 -0.87 13.00
CA TRP A 55 -2.66 0.14 13.21
C TRP A 55 -2.38 1.42 12.41
N GLU A 56 -1.13 1.90 12.40
CA GLU A 56 -0.72 3.05 11.60
C GLU A 56 -0.85 2.76 10.10
N ALA A 57 -0.45 1.56 9.66
CA ALA A 57 -0.64 1.12 8.28
C ALA A 57 -2.13 1.13 7.88
N GLY A 58 -3.02 0.58 8.71
CA GLY A 58 -4.46 0.57 8.44
C GLY A 58 -5.06 1.97 8.37
N LYS A 59 -4.63 2.88 9.26
CA LYS A 59 -5.05 4.29 9.22
C LYS A 59 -4.61 5.00 7.94
N LEU A 60 -3.39 4.76 7.48
CA LEU A 60 -2.86 5.33 6.23
C LEU A 60 -3.57 4.79 4.99
N LEU A 61 -3.84 3.48 4.96
CA LEU A 61 -4.52 2.81 3.86
C LEU A 61 -6.03 3.02 3.87
N LYS A 62 -6.57 3.50 4.99
CA LYS A 62 -8.00 3.65 5.30
C LYS A 62 -8.74 2.31 5.22
N LEU A 63 -8.10 1.27 5.73
CA LEU A 63 -8.63 -0.09 5.80
C LEU A 63 -8.80 -0.52 7.26
N PRO A 64 -9.76 -1.42 7.56
CA PRO A 64 -9.78 -2.09 8.85
C PRO A 64 -8.50 -2.93 9.04
N LEU A 65 -8.20 -3.30 10.29
CA LEU A 65 -7.00 -4.09 10.61
C LEU A 65 -6.96 -5.41 9.84
N SER A 66 -8.09 -6.12 9.73
CA SER A 66 -8.18 -7.37 8.96
C SER A 66 -7.83 -7.15 7.48
N GLY A 67 -8.48 -6.20 6.82
CA GLY A 67 -8.20 -5.90 5.41
C GLY A 67 -6.79 -5.35 5.17
N THR A 68 -6.18 -4.72 6.19
CA THR A 68 -4.77 -4.34 6.15
C THR A 68 -3.87 -5.56 6.20
N LEU A 69 -4.17 -6.51 7.08
CA LEU A 69 -3.44 -7.77 7.22
C LEU A 69 -3.51 -8.59 5.93
N ASP A 70 -4.70 -8.70 5.33
CA ASP A 70 -4.93 -9.40 4.06
C ASP A 70 -4.10 -8.77 2.93
N LEU A 71 -4.16 -7.43 2.78
CA LEU A 71 -3.39 -6.70 1.77
C LEU A 71 -1.87 -6.90 1.95
N LEU A 72 -1.38 -6.84 3.19
CA LEU A 72 0.04 -7.06 3.50
C LEU A 72 0.47 -8.51 3.20
N ALA A 73 -0.39 -9.48 3.50
CA ALA A 73 -0.16 -10.89 3.20
C ALA A 73 -0.12 -11.15 1.69
N GLU A 74 -1.02 -10.56 0.91
CA GLU A 74 -1.02 -10.62 -0.56
C GLU A 74 0.27 -10.03 -1.16
N MET A 75 0.80 -8.96 -0.56
CA MET A 75 2.08 -8.37 -0.96
C MET A 75 3.30 -9.18 -0.51
N GLY A 76 3.11 -10.32 0.17
CA GLY A 76 4.19 -11.20 0.61
C GLY A 76 5.00 -10.66 1.80
N VAL A 77 4.51 -9.61 2.46
CA VAL A 77 5.16 -9.03 3.64
C VAL A 77 4.97 -9.98 4.81
N LYS A 78 6.04 -10.67 5.21
CA LYS A 78 6.06 -11.50 6.42
C LYS A 78 6.10 -10.57 7.62
N GLY A 79 4.94 -10.38 8.23
CA GLY A 79 4.67 -9.23 9.08
C GLY A 79 5.67 -9.01 10.23
N ASN A 80 5.89 -7.73 10.55
CA ASN A 80 6.54 -7.26 11.78
C ASN A 80 5.65 -7.47 13.03
N ILE A 81 4.74 -8.46 12.99
CA ILE A 81 3.93 -8.80 14.16
C ILE A 81 4.89 -9.43 15.16
N ARG A 82 5.31 -8.65 16.15
CA ARG A 82 6.03 -9.20 17.29
C ARG A 82 5.14 -10.27 17.92
N SER A 83 5.69 -11.44 18.16
CA SER A 83 4.97 -12.58 18.77
C SER A 83 4.25 -12.21 20.07
N SER A 84 4.67 -11.12 20.74
CA SER A 84 4.02 -10.54 21.91
C SER A 84 2.61 -9.97 21.63
N GLU A 85 2.35 -9.36 20.47
CA GLU A 85 1.03 -8.81 20.13
C GLU A 85 0.03 -9.93 19.79
N VAL A 86 0.50 -11.02 19.18
CA VAL A 86 -0.30 -12.24 18.99
C VAL A 86 -0.62 -12.87 20.35
N LEU A 87 0.36 -12.94 21.24
CA LEU A 87 0.17 -13.48 22.59
C LEU A 87 -0.77 -12.65 23.46
N GLU A 88 -0.80 -11.32 23.31
CA GLU A 88 -1.77 -10.47 24.03
C GLU A 88 -3.19 -10.64 23.47
N SER A 89 -3.36 -10.67 22.16
CA SER A 89 -4.70 -10.85 21.56
C SER A 89 -5.31 -12.22 21.89
N LEU A 90 -4.50 -13.28 21.99
CA LEU A 90 -4.94 -14.60 22.45
C LEU A 90 -5.34 -14.64 23.93
N ARG A 91 -4.83 -13.73 24.79
CA ARG A 91 -5.22 -13.65 26.20
C ARG A 91 -6.55 -12.94 26.42
N THR A 92 -7.01 -12.17 25.44
CA THR A 92 -8.24 -11.36 25.52
C THR A 92 -9.45 -12.09 24.93
N ILE A 93 -9.27 -13.29 24.40
CA ILE A 93 -10.38 -14.18 23.99
C ILE A 93 -10.88 -14.88 25.26
N PRO A 94 -12.17 -14.69 25.66
CA PRO A 94 -12.74 -15.30 26.86
C PRO A 94 -12.90 -16.82 26.75
#